data_AF-A0A358D8B3-F1
#
_entry.id   AF-A0A358D8B3-F1
#
_cell.length_a   1.000
_cell.length_b   1.000
_cell.length_c   1.000
_cell.angle_alpha   90.00
_cell.angle_beta   90.00
_cell.angle_gamma   90.00
#
_symmetry.space_group_name_H-M   'P 1'
#
loop_
_entity.id
_entity.type
_entity.pdbx_description
1 polymer ?
#
loop_
_entity_poly.entity_id
_entity_poly.type
_entity_poly.pdbx_seq_one_letter_code
_entity_poly.pdbx_strand_id
1 'polypeptide(L)'
;HRRDELRASKVMQERYLSKPNAKVLWNKVVEDLQSDKDQFGNEMITGVVLKDTVTGETSTLEVGGLFVAIGHTPATGFLAGSGIELDEKKYVVLKDRSTATNVTGIFAAGDVAD
;
A
#
# COMPACT_ATOMS: atom_id res chain seq x y z
N HIS A 1 2.82 6.38 -9.59
CA HIS A 1 2.22 7.10 -8.45
C HIS A 1 1.03 7.89 -8.97
N ARG A 2 -0.11 7.87 -8.27
CA ARG A 2 -1.38 8.43 -8.77
C ARG A 2 -1.48 9.97 -8.75
N ARG A 3 -0.52 10.64 -8.11
CA ARG A 3 -0.35 12.10 -8.03
C ARG A 3 1.01 12.48 -8.60
N ASP A 4 1.26 13.78 -8.68
CA ASP A 4 2.52 14.43 -9.05
C ASP A 4 3.51 14.60 -7.88
N GLU A 5 3.08 14.32 -6.65
CA GLU A 5 3.92 14.36 -5.45
C GLU A 5 3.81 13.08 -4.59
N LEU A 6 4.86 12.80 -3.80
CA LEU A 6 4.86 11.75 -2.76
C LEU A 6 4.45 12.35 -1.41
N ARG A 7 3.74 11.56 -0.60
CA ARG A 7 3.42 11.91 0.80
C ARG A 7 4.51 11.52 1.80
N ALA A 8 5.56 10.82 1.36
CA ALA A 8 6.66 10.38 2.21
C ALA A 8 7.50 11.59 2.69
N SER A 9 8.31 11.41 3.74
CA SER A 9 9.22 12.46 4.19
C SER A 9 10.26 12.81 3.10
N LYS A 10 10.72 14.06 3.05
CA LYS A 10 11.68 14.54 2.03
C LYS A 10 12.92 13.64 1.93
N VAL A 11 13.50 13.26 3.05
CA VAL A 11 14.69 12.39 3.11
C VAL A 11 14.42 11.02 2.48
N MET A 12 13.23 10.44 2.68
CA MET A 12 12.86 9.18 2.03
C MET A 12 12.67 9.34 0.52
N GLN A 13 12.04 10.44 0.10
CA GLN A 13 11.88 10.75 -1.32
C GLN A 13 13.25 10.90 -2.00
N GLU A 14 14.16 11.69 -1.44
CA GLU A 14 15.52 11.88 -1.94
C GLU A 14 16.27 10.56 -2.05
N ARG A 15 16.21 9.72 -1.00
CA ARG A 15 16.86 8.40 -1.00
C ARG A 15 16.35 7.49 -2.12
N TYR A 16 15.06 7.54 -2.45
CA TYR A 16 14.48 6.74 -3.52
C TYR A 16 14.84 7.34 -4.90
N LEU A 17 14.63 8.64 -5.07
CA LEU A 17 14.85 9.35 -6.34
C LEU A 17 16.33 9.40 -6.75
N SER A 18 17.26 9.26 -5.81
CA SER A 18 18.70 9.20 -6.10
C SER A 18 19.15 7.82 -6.62
N LYS A 19 18.28 6.81 -6.68
CA LYS A 19 18.66 5.45 -7.11
C LYS A 19 18.62 5.36 -8.64
N PRO A 20 19.71 4.93 -9.30
CA PRO A 20 19.76 4.90 -10.77
C PRO A 20 18.84 3.85 -11.39
N ASN A 21 18.44 2.84 -10.62
CA ASN A 21 17.55 1.76 -11.03
C ASN A 21 16.10 1.96 -10.59
N ALA A 22 15.76 3.13 -10.05
CA ALA A 22 14.40 3.46 -9.62
C ALA A 22 13.84 4.58 -10.49
N LYS A 23 12.63 4.39 -11.03
CA LYS A 23 11.92 5.39 -11.82
C LYS A 23 10.51 5.57 -11.30
N VAL A 24 10.15 6.80 -10.94
CA VAL A 24 8.76 7.14 -10.62
C VAL A 24 8.04 7.52 -11.91
N LEU A 25 6.91 6.85 -12.18
CA LEU A 25 5.93 7.31 -13.14
C LEU A 25 4.87 8.09 -12.38
N TRP A 26 4.86 9.41 -12.51
CA TRP A 26 3.89 10.30 -11.86
C TRP A 26 2.55 10.31 -12.59
N ASN A 27 1.48 10.69 -11.89
CA ASN A 27 0.12 10.76 -12.45
C ASN A 27 -0.33 9.47 -13.14
N LYS A 28 0.09 8.30 -12.67
CA LYS A 28 -0.30 7.00 -13.22
C LYS A 28 -1.06 6.16 -12.19
N VAL A 29 -2.14 5.52 -12.64
CA VAL A 29 -2.82 4.41 -11.95
C VAL A 29 -2.71 3.15 -12.79
N VAL A 30 -2.70 1.98 -12.14
CA VAL A 30 -2.81 0.69 -12.82
C VAL A 30 -4.28 0.49 -13.18
N GLU A 31 -4.57 0.34 -14.47
CA GLU A 31 -5.90 0.10 -15.02
C GLU A 31 -6.14 -1.39 -15.26
N ASP A 32 -5.11 -2.13 -15.70
CA ASP A 32 -5.19 -3.57 -15.96
C ASP A 32 -3.83 -4.28 -15.80
N LEU A 33 -3.86 -5.60 -15.72
CA LEU A 33 -2.69 -6.50 -15.65
C LEU A 33 -2.62 -7.37 -16.90
N GLN A 34 -1.41 -7.48 -17.47
CA GLN A 34 -1.15 -8.40 -18.56
C GLN A 34 -0.41 -9.63 -18.02
N SER A 35 -0.85 -10.81 -18.46
CA SER A 35 -0.20 -12.07 -18.16
C SER A 35 -0.07 -12.95 -19.39
N ASP A 36 0.90 -13.86 -19.35
CA ASP A 36 1.06 -14.95 -20.32
C ASP A 36 1.53 -16.21 -19.58
N LYS A 37 1.38 -17.37 -20.21
CA LYS A 37 1.77 -18.65 -19.62
C LYS A 37 3.25 -18.91 -19.80
N ASP A 38 3.91 -19.37 -18.74
CA ASP A 38 5.26 -19.92 -18.84
C ASP A 38 5.27 -21.29 -19.54
N GLN A 39 6.47 -21.83 -19.75
CA GLN A 39 6.70 -23.15 -20.35
C GLN A 39 6.07 -24.33 -19.57
N PHE A 40 5.64 -24.11 -18.32
CA PHE A 40 4.96 -25.09 -17.47
C PHE A 40 3.45 -24.85 -17.38
N GLY A 41 2.93 -23.82 -18.08
CA GLY A 41 1.52 -23.46 -18.11
C GLY A 41 1.04 -22.55 -16.97
N ASN A 42 1.95 -21.99 -16.16
CA ASN A 42 1.60 -21.05 -15.08
C ASN A 42 1.41 -19.63 -15.62
N GLU A 43 0.39 -18.92 -15.16
CA GLU A 43 0.18 -17.50 -15.48
C GLU A 43 1.27 -16.63 -14.83
N MET A 44 1.98 -15.86 -15.64
CA MET A 44 3.05 -14.95 -15.24
C MET A 44 2.74 -13.54 -15.68
N ILE A 45 2.99 -12.54 -14.83
CA ILE A 45 2.83 -11.13 -15.20
C ILE A 45 3.85 -10.80 -16.29
N THR A 46 3.39 -10.15 -17.35
CA THR A 46 4.22 -9.64 -18.45
C THR A 46 4.20 -8.11 -18.53
N GLY A 47 3.19 -7.47 -17.95
CA GLY A 47 3.10 -6.02 -17.90
C GLY A 47 1.92 -5.49 -17.11
N VAL A 48 1.89 -4.16 -16.99
CA VAL A 48 0.76 -3.40 -16.44
C VAL A 48 0.28 -2.38 -17.44
N VAL A 49 -1.03 -2.24 -17.55
CA VAL A 49 -1.67 -1.15 -18.27
C VAL A 49 -1.82 0.02 -17.31
N LEU A 50 -1.23 1.16 -17.67
CA LEU A 50 -1.22 2.38 -16.88
C LEU A 50 -2.09 3.43 -17.54
N LYS A 51 -2.95 4.07 -16.75
CA LYS A 51 -3.72 5.25 -17.16
C LYS A 51 -3.15 6.50 -16.53
N ASP A 52 -3.01 7.54 -17.35
CA ASP A 52 -2.69 8.89 -16.88
C ASP A 52 -3.88 9.53 -16.16
N THR A 53 -3.68 9.99 -14.93
CA THR A 53 -4.74 10.61 -14.12
C THR A 53 -5.01 12.07 -14.51
N VAL A 54 -4.16 12.68 -15.33
CA VAL A 54 -4.32 14.05 -15.83
C VAL A 54 -4.85 14.04 -17.26
N THR A 55 -4.26 13.25 -18.15
CA THR A 55 -4.64 13.23 -19.57
C THR A 55 -5.67 12.17 -19.92
N GLY A 56 -5.80 11.12 -19.10
CA GLY A 56 -6.64 9.97 -19.38
C GLY A 56 -6.04 8.96 -20.36
N GLU A 57 -4.84 9.22 -20.91
CA GLU A 57 -4.17 8.35 -21.86
C GLU A 57 -3.69 7.05 -21.22
N THR A 58 -3.80 5.96 -21.98
CA THR A 58 -3.37 4.62 -21.57
C THR A 58 -2.03 4.26 -22.20
N SER A 59 -1.19 3.55 -21.45
CA SER A 59 0.14 3.08 -21.87
C SER A 59 0.46 1.74 -21.23
N THR A 60 1.32 0.93 -21.85
CA THR A 60 1.77 -0.34 -21.27
C THR A 60 3.19 -0.19 -20.72
N LEU A 61 3.42 -0.77 -19.54
CA LEU A 61 4.75 -0.94 -18.95
C LEU A 61 5.04 -2.43 -18.80
N GLU A 62 6.03 -2.93 -19.54
CA GLU A 62 6.50 -4.31 -19.44
C GLU A 62 7.23 -4.52 -18.12
N VAL A 63 6.73 -5.47 -17.31
CA VAL A 63 7.30 -5.85 -16.01
C VAL A 63 6.96 -7.29 -15.71
N GLY A 64 7.87 -8.00 -15.05
CA GLY A 64 7.65 -9.38 -14.60
C GLY A 64 6.94 -9.51 -13.24
N GLY A 65 6.60 -8.40 -12.59
CA GLY A 65 6.02 -8.42 -11.24
C GLY A 65 5.44 -7.08 -10.79
N LEU A 66 4.41 -7.14 -9.95
CA LEU A 66 3.73 -5.99 -9.36
C LEU A 66 3.66 -6.15 -7.85
N PHE A 67 4.11 -5.12 -7.12
CA PHE A 67 3.99 -5.04 -5.67
C PHE A 67 3.05 -3.88 -5.30
N VAL A 68 1.96 -4.18 -4.60
CA VAL A 68 0.94 -3.19 -4.24
C VAL A 68 1.21 -2.65 -2.83
N ALA A 69 1.63 -1.38 -2.73
CA ALA A 69 1.98 -0.71 -1.47
C ALA A 69 1.09 0.52 -1.22
N ILE A 70 -0.20 0.30 -0.96
CA ILE A 70 -1.21 1.37 -0.78
C ILE A 70 -1.67 1.60 0.67
N GLY A 71 -1.06 0.90 1.61
CA GLY A 71 -1.47 0.85 3.02
C GLY A 71 -2.30 -0.38 3.34
N HIS A 72 -2.68 -0.53 4.61
CA HIS A 72 -3.49 -1.64 5.11
C HIS A 72 -4.80 -1.14 5.70
N THR A 73 -5.79 -2.01 5.72
CA THR A 73 -7.03 -1.80 6.49
C THR A 73 -6.98 -2.76 7.67
N PRO A 74 -6.79 -2.28 8.90
CA PRO A 74 -6.75 -3.15 10.08
C PRO A 74 -8.13 -3.80 10.29
N ALA A 75 -8.14 -5.05 10.77
CA ALA A 75 -9.36 -5.84 10.97
C ALA A 75 -10.14 -5.43 12.23
N THR A 76 -10.40 -4.13 12.43
CA THR A 76 -11.00 -3.55 13.64
C THR A 76 -12.48 -3.18 13.48
N GLY A 77 -13.09 -3.47 12.33
CA GLY A 77 -14.49 -3.11 12.07
C GLY A 77 -15.49 -3.64 13.11
N PHE A 78 -15.24 -4.84 13.65
CA PHE A 78 -16.08 -5.45 14.69
C PHE A 78 -15.99 -4.75 16.05
N LEU A 79 -15.00 -3.87 16.26
CA LEU A 79 -14.82 -3.09 17.48
C LEU A 79 -15.60 -1.78 17.47
N ALA A 80 -16.31 -1.46 16.39
CA ALA A 80 -17.17 -0.28 16.33
C ALA A 80 -18.19 -0.30 17.49
N GLY A 81 -18.18 0.73 18.33
CA GLY A 81 -19.07 0.83 19.49
C GLY A 81 -18.62 0.05 20.73
N SER A 82 -17.47 -0.65 20.69
CA SER A 82 -16.95 -1.43 21.83
C SER A 82 -16.34 -0.55 22.95
N GLY A 83 -16.04 0.72 22.65
CA GLY A 83 -15.29 1.61 23.55
C GLY A 83 -13.77 1.47 23.46
N ILE A 84 -13.25 0.54 22.65
CA ILE A 84 -11.82 0.46 22.37
C ILE A 84 -11.38 1.64 21.51
N GLU A 85 -10.31 2.30 21.93
CA GLU A 85 -9.72 3.43 21.20
C GLU A 85 -9.03 2.95 19.91
N LEU A 86 -9.40 3.59 18.80
CA LEU A 86 -8.77 3.40 17.50
C LEU A 86 -8.20 4.73 17.00
N ASP A 87 -7.06 4.69 16.31
CA ASP A 87 -6.49 5.87 15.67
C ASP A 87 -7.28 6.31 14.42
N GLU A 88 -6.84 7.38 13.76
CA GLU A 88 -7.48 7.88 12.53
C GLU A 88 -7.47 6.85 11.38
N LYS A 89 -6.49 5.94 11.39
CA LYS A 89 -6.35 4.84 10.42
C LYS A 89 -7.02 3.54 10.89
N LYS A 90 -7.72 3.56 12.02
CA LYS A 90 -8.46 2.46 12.64
C LYS A 90 -7.61 1.37 13.27
N TYR A 91 -6.33 1.62 13.57
CA TYR A 91 -5.49 0.73 14.37
C TYR A 91 -5.85 0.86 15.86
N VAL A 92 -5.70 -0.22 16.62
CA VAL A 92 -5.93 -0.19 18.07
C VAL A 92 -4.85 0.65 18.73
N VAL A 93 -5.26 1.63 19.54
CA VAL A 93 -4.32 2.48 20.27
C VAL A 93 -3.78 1.71 21.47
N LEU A 94 -2.46 1.53 21.49
CA LEU A 94 -1.72 0.95 22.61
C LEU A 94 -0.89 2.02 23.31
N LYS A 95 -0.74 1.87 24.62
CA LYS A 95 0.11 2.77 25.42
C LYS A 95 1.53 2.21 25.49
N ASP A 96 2.50 3.04 25.12
CA ASP A 96 3.92 2.72 25.17
C ASP A 96 4.24 1.41 24.46
N ARG A 97 5.11 0.57 25.04
CA ARG A 97 5.48 -0.76 24.52
C ARG A 97 4.67 -1.86 25.23
N SER A 98 3.36 -1.66 25.37
CA SER A 98 2.42 -2.60 25.99
C SER A 98 1.42 -3.13 24.96
N THR A 99 0.83 -4.30 25.22
CA THR A 99 -0.30 -4.84 24.45
C THR A 99 -1.66 -4.42 25.03
N ALA A 100 -1.68 -3.73 26.17
CA ALA A 100 -2.91 -3.33 26.84
C ALA A 100 -3.62 -2.20 26.10
N THR A 101 -4.92 -2.37 25.86
CA THR A 101 -5.79 -1.32 25.33
C THR A 101 -6.21 -0.33 26.41
N ASN A 102 -7.06 0.64 26.06
CA ASN A 102 -7.71 1.51 27.03
C ASN A 102 -8.73 0.78 27.93
N VAL A 103 -9.18 -0.43 27.56
CA VAL A 103 -10.13 -1.24 28.34
C VAL A 103 -9.39 -2.34 29.10
N THR A 104 -9.51 -2.33 30.43
CA THR A 104 -8.85 -3.32 31.31
C THR A 104 -9.27 -4.75 30.96
N GLY A 105 -8.29 -5.63 30.82
CA GLY A 105 -8.52 -7.04 30.46
C GLY A 105 -8.59 -7.30 28.95
N ILE A 106 -8.56 -6.25 28.12
CA ILE A 106 -8.48 -6.37 26.66
C ILE A 106 -7.09 -5.96 26.18
N PHE A 107 -6.51 -6.83 25.35
CA PHE A 107 -5.17 -6.67 24.79
C PHE A 107 -5.23 -6.79 23.26
N ALA A 108 -4.33 -6.11 22.55
CA ALA A 108 -4.14 -6.24 21.11
C ALA A 108 -2.67 -6.52 20.78
N ALA A 109 -2.42 -7.28 19.71
CA ALA A 109 -1.09 -7.63 19.23
C ALA A 109 -1.10 -7.93 17.72
N GLY A 110 0.04 -7.68 17.07
CA GLY A 110 0.22 -7.85 15.62
C GLY A 110 -0.34 -6.67 14.81
N ASP A 111 -0.51 -6.87 13.50
CA ASP A 111 -0.89 -5.85 12.50
C ASP A 111 -2.11 -4.98 12.85
N VAL A 112 -2.95 -5.41 13.79
CA VAL A 112 -4.11 -4.62 14.25
C VAL A 112 -3.70 -3.42 15.13
N ALA A 113 -2.48 -3.41 15.67
CA ALA A 113 -1.99 -2.45 16.65
C ALA A 113 -0.52 -2.01 16.43
N ASP A 114 0.14 -2.52 15.38
CA ASP A 114 1.53 -2.17 15.00
C ASP A 114 1.63 -0.89 14.15
#